data_AF-A0A7S3AS33-F1
#
_entry.id   AF-A0A7S3AS33-F1
#
_cell.length_a   1.000
_cell.length_b   1.000
_cell.length_c   1.000
_cell.angle_alpha   90.00
_cell.angle_beta   90.00
_cell.angle_gamma   90.00
#
_symmetry.space_group_name_H-M   'P 1'
#
loop_
_entity.id
_entity.type
_entity.pdbx_description
1 polymer ?
#
loop_
_entity_poly.entity_id
_entity_poly.type
_entity_poly.pdbx_seq_one_letter_code
_entity_poly.pdbx_strand_id
1 'polypeptide(L)'
;MTVRPFRHCKQHIASIAGRYGDALSPLVVYRAAIAAGHLREDLQQMRALQPLEELHNKLKTFRPPPVPVSPPNAHPDIASDPGKGLWEKMIFMLSRADPPVDDKLKNLEGVPRGVYLFGGVGCGKTLLMDTFFDCAPLQHEEKRRVHFLEFMLEVRDAW
;
A
#
# COMPACT_ATOMS: atom_id res chain seq x y z
N MET A 1 -28.46 -14.17 21.15
CA MET A 1 -27.08 -14.04 20.62
C MET A 1 -26.75 -12.56 20.50
N THR A 2 -26.03 -11.99 21.46
CA THR A 2 -25.79 -10.54 21.54
C THR A 2 -24.60 -10.16 20.66
N VAL A 3 -24.84 -9.42 19.58
CA VAL A 3 -23.76 -8.86 18.76
C VAL A 3 -23.01 -7.82 19.60
N ARG A 4 -21.74 -8.07 19.90
CA ARG A 4 -20.93 -7.08 20.63
C ARG A 4 -20.68 -5.86 19.73
N PRO A 5 -20.78 -4.63 20.26
CA PRO A 5 -20.60 -3.43 19.46
C PRO A 5 -19.19 -3.35 18.85
N PHE A 6 -19.10 -2.89 17.59
CA PHE A 6 -17.89 -2.87 16.76
C PHE A 6 -16.67 -2.19 17.41
N ARG A 7 -16.89 -1.13 18.20
CA ARG A 7 -15.81 -0.44 18.95
C ARG A 7 -15.11 -1.37 19.94
N HIS A 8 -15.86 -2.27 20.55
CA HIS A 8 -15.31 -3.18 21.54
C HIS A 8 -14.42 -4.24 20.87
N CYS A 9 -14.80 -4.70 19.67
CA CYS A 9 -14.02 -5.66 18.90
C CYS A 9 -12.67 -5.08 18.42
N LYS A 10 -12.65 -3.82 17.99
CA LYS A 10 -11.41 -3.11 17.60
C LYS A 10 -10.37 -3.08 18.72
N GLN A 11 -10.78 -2.69 19.92
CA GLN A 11 -9.89 -2.59 21.08
C GLN A 11 -9.30 -3.95 21.46
N HIS A 12 -10.07 -5.02 21.31
CA HIS A 12 -9.59 -6.38 21.58
C HIS A 12 -8.59 -6.88 20.53
N ILE A 13 -8.83 -6.63 19.24
CA ILE A 13 -7.88 -7.01 18.18
C ILE A 13 -6.56 -6.24 18.35
N ALA A 14 -6.63 -4.94 18.58
CA ALA A 14 -5.44 -4.13 18.90
C ALA A 14 -4.73 -4.64 20.17
N SER A 15 -5.47 -5.12 21.18
CA SER A 15 -4.87 -5.75 22.36
C SER A 15 -4.22 -7.11 22.10
N ILE A 16 -4.68 -7.86 21.10
CA ILE A 16 -4.10 -9.16 20.72
C ILE A 16 -2.85 -8.90 19.88
N ALA A 17 -2.93 -7.99 18.91
CA ALA A 17 -1.79 -7.56 18.11
C ALA A 17 -0.70 -6.93 19.00
N GLY A 18 -1.07 -6.00 19.90
CA GLY A 18 -0.13 -5.35 20.82
C GLY A 18 0.49 -6.29 21.86
N ARG A 19 -0.14 -7.43 22.19
CA ARG A 19 0.42 -8.44 23.11
C ARG A 19 1.46 -9.35 22.46
N TYR A 20 1.45 -9.47 21.14
CA TYR A 20 2.36 -10.36 20.42
C TYR A 20 3.25 -9.63 19.40
N GLY A 21 3.10 -8.31 19.26
CA GLY A 21 3.94 -7.44 18.43
C GLY A 21 3.95 -7.84 16.95
N ASP A 22 4.98 -7.37 16.25
CA ASP A 22 5.26 -7.59 14.81
C ASP A 22 5.41 -9.08 14.41
N ALA A 23 5.37 -10.00 15.39
CA ALA A 23 5.60 -11.43 15.18
C ALA A 23 4.36 -12.18 14.66
N LEU A 24 3.14 -11.66 14.90
CA LEU A 24 1.91 -12.32 14.44
C LEU A 24 1.44 -11.78 13.10
N SER A 25 1.09 -12.71 12.22
CA SER A 25 0.51 -12.34 10.93
C SER A 25 -0.95 -11.90 11.07
N PRO A 26 -1.45 -11.05 10.15
CA PRO A 26 -2.83 -10.57 10.17
C PRO A 26 -3.86 -11.70 10.22
N LEU A 27 -3.62 -12.79 9.49
CA LEU A 27 -4.51 -13.95 9.47
C LEU A 27 -4.57 -14.66 10.84
N VAL A 28 -3.43 -14.78 11.53
CA VAL A 28 -3.37 -15.40 12.86
C VAL A 28 -4.12 -14.56 13.89
N VAL A 29 -3.92 -13.23 13.89
CA VAL A 29 -4.65 -12.31 14.77
C VAL A 29 -6.16 -12.38 14.52
N TYR A 30 -6.58 -12.40 13.26
CA TYR A 30 -7.99 -12.52 12.91
C TYR A 30 -8.61 -13.84 13.39
N ARG A 31 -7.93 -14.97 13.18
CA ARG A 31 -8.36 -16.29 13.67
C ARG A 31 -8.42 -16.34 15.19
N ALA A 32 -7.43 -15.77 15.88
CA ALA A 32 -7.43 -15.68 17.34
C ALA A 32 -8.62 -14.86 17.86
N ALA A 33 -8.99 -13.78 17.18
CA ALA A 33 -10.16 -12.97 17.52
C ALA A 33 -11.49 -13.72 17.30
N ILE A 34 -11.58 -14.60 16.29
CA ILE A 34 -12.72 -15.53 16.12
C ILE A 34 -12.75 -16.54 17.26
N ALA A 35 -11.63 -17.20 17.56
CA ALA A 35 -11.53 -18.22 18.60
C ALA A 35 -11.86 -17.65 20.00
N ALA A 36 -11.49 -16.39 20.26
CA ALA A 36 -11.84 -15.66 21.48
C ALA A 36 -13.32 -15.20 21.54
N GLY A 37 -14.11 -15.45 20.49
CA GLY A 37 -15.52 -15.05 20.41
C GLY A 37 -15.74 -13.55 20.22
N HIS A 38 -14.70 -12.81 19.79
CA HIS A 38 -14.80 -11.38 19.52
C HIS A 38 -15.28 -11.10 18.09
N LEU A 39 -14.94 -11.99 17.15
CA LEU A 39 -15.38 -11.93 15.75
C LEU A 39 -16.25 -13.13 15.39
N ARG A 40 -17.17 -12.90 14.46
CA ARG A 40 -17.85 -13.97 13.74
C ARG A 40 -17.03 -14.34 12.53
N GLU A 41 -16.90 -15.63 12.24
CA GLU A 41 -16.25 -16.10 11.04
C GLU A 41 -17.01 -15.63 9.78
N ASP A 42 -16.26 -15.09 8.82
CA ASP A 42 -16.76 -14.59 7.54
C ASP A 42 -15.80 -15.03 6.42
N LEU A 43 -16.32 -15.84 5.48
CA LEU A 43 -15.53 -16.41 4.39
C LEU A 43 -15.00 -15.35 3.42
N GLN A 44 -15.74 -14.26 3.20
CA GLN A 44 -15.31 -13.19 2.30
C GLN A 44 -14.18 -12.39 2.93
N GLN A 45 -14.26 -12.12 4.24
CA GLN A 45 -13.18 -11.48 4.98
C GLN A 45 -11.92 -12.35 5.02
N MET A 46 -12.08 -13.66 5.24
CA MET A 46 -10.97 -14.62 5.22
C MET A 46 -10.26 -14.67 3.86
N ARG A 47 -11.01 -14.65 2.74
CA ARG A 47 -10.42 -14.55 1.39
C ARG A 47 -9.69 -13.23 1.17
N ALA A 48 -10.29 -12.11 1.61
CA ALA A 48 -9.68 -10.79 1.49
C ALA A 48 -8.41 -10.62 2.37
N LEU A 49 -8.29 -11.40 3.44
CA LEU A 49 -7.07 -11.46 4.26
C LEU A 49 -5.91 -12.18 3.59
N GLN A 50 -6.13 -13.08 2.62
CA GLN A 50 -5.02 -13.81 2.00
C GLN A 50 -4.03 -12.89 1.25
N PRO A 51 -4.47 -11.92 0.43
CA PRO A 51 -3.54 -10.95 -0.16
C PRO A 51 -2.81 -10.09 0.88
N LEU A 52 -3.48 -9.74 1.98
CA LEU A 52 -2.88 -8.98 3.08
C LEU A 52 -1.81 -9.80 3.82
N GLU A 53 -2.06 -11.09 4.01
CA GLU A 53 -1.11 -12.04 4.59
C GLU A 53 0.14 -12.17 3.70
N GLU A 54 -0.06 -12.31 2.40
CA GLU A 54 1.05 -12.38 1.44
C GLU A 54 1.87 -11.08 1.44
N LEU A 55 1.21 -9.92 1.47
CA LEU A 55 1.87 -8.63 1.58
C LEU A 55 2.66 -8.50 2.88
N HIS A 56 2.08 -8.90 4.01
CA HIS A 56 2.76 -8.90 5.31
C HIS A 56 4.05 -9.73 5.26
N ASN A 57 4.01 -10.92 4.67
CA ASN A 57 5.19 -11.78 4.55
C ASN A 57 6.25 -11.19 3.60
N LYS A 58 5.86 -10.55 2.51
CA LYS A 58 6.79 -9.84 1.62
C LYS A 58 7.46 -8.66 2.33
N LEU A 59 6.72 -7.91 3.14
CA LEU A 59 7.23 -6.75 3.88
C LEU A 59 8.31 -7.13 4.91
N LYS A 60 8.26 -8.33 5.51
CA LYS A 60 9.28 -8.80 6.46
C LYS A 60 10.72 -8.74 5.91
N THR A 61 10.86 -8.99 4.61
CA THR A 61 12.15 -9.03 3.93
C THR A 61 12.41 -7.80 3.07
N PHE A 62 11.42 -6.92 2.95
CA PHE A 62 11.51 -5.78 2.07
C PHE A 62 12.40 -4.70 2.68
N ARG A 63 13.36 -4.23 1.89
CA ARG A 63 14.14 -3.03 2.20
C ARG A 63 13.84 -2.00 1.11
N PRO A 64 13.31 -0.81 1.47
CA PRO A 64 12.97 0.18 0.48
C PRO A 64 14.25 0.64 -0.24
N PRO A 65 14.23 0.75 -1.59
CA PRO A 65 15.32 1.40 -2.31
C PRO A 65 15.41 2.87 -1.88
N PRO A 66 16.61 3.46 -1.82
CA PRO A 66 16.76 4.87 -1.48
C PRO A 66 15.97 5.72 -2.49
N VAL A 67 14.99 6.48 -1.99
CA VAL A 67 14.20 7.38 -2.83
C VAL A 67 15.14 8.51 -3.29
N PRO A 68 15.33 8.73 -4.60
CA PRO A 68 16.05 9.90 -5.06
C PRO A 68 15.24 11.13 -4.64
N VAL A 69 15.79 11.92 -3.72
CA VAL A 69 15.24 13.23 -3.35
C VAL A 69 15.41 14.14 -4.56
N SER A 70 14.39 14.20 -5.43
CA SER A 70 14.33 15.26 -6.42
C SER A 70 14.27 16.60 -5.67
N PRO A 71 15.15 17.57 -5.97
CA PRO A 71 15.09 18.87 -5.32
C PRO A 71 13.70 19.49 -5.51
N PRO A 72 13.16 20.20 -4.51
CA PRO A 72 11.76 20.66 -4.49
C PRO A 72 11.34 21.56 -5.67
N ASN A 73 12.26 22.02 -6.53
CA ASN A 73 12.00 22.98 -7.59
C ASN A 73 12.77 22.67 -8.89
N ALA A 74 12.92 21.40 -9.28
CA ALA A 74 13.41 21.08 -10.62
C ALA A 74 12.29 21.24 -11.66
N HIS A 75 11.88 22.49 -11.91
CA HIS A 75 11.27 22.79 -13.20
C HIS A 75 12.32 22.48 -14.27
N PRO A 76 11.96 21.88 -15.41
CA PRO A 76 12.87 21.83 -16.53
C PRO A 76 13.15 23.27 -16.93
N ASP A 77 14.34 23.76 -16.58
CA ASP A 77 14.87 24.96 -17.18
C ASP A 77 14.80 24.72 -18.69
N ILE A 78 13.96 25.47 -19.38
CA ILE A 78 14.00 25.60 -20.83
C ILE A 78 15.29 26.39 -21.12
N ALA A 79 16.43 25.76 -20.87
CA ALA A 79 17.71 26.15 -21.42
C ALA A 79 17.65 25.71 -22.88
N SER A 80 17.19 26.62 -23.72
CA SER A 80 17.36 26.57 -25.16
C SER A 80 18.85 26.42 -25.47
N ASP A 81 19.30 25.20 -25.69
CA ASP A 81 20.60 24.91 -26.27
C ASP A 81 20.50 25.12 -27.80
N PRO A 82 21.12 26.17 -28.37
CA PRO A 82 20.98 26.47 -29.78
C PRO A 82 22.01 25.66 -30.55
N GLY A 83 21.62 24.50 -31.08
CA GLY A 83 22.47 23.90 -32.11
C GLY A 83 22.17 22.51 -32.64
N LYS A 84 21.31 21.69 -32.02
CA LYS A 84 21.09 20.32 -32.49
C LYS A 84 19.66 19.84 -32.23
N GLY A 85 18.99 19.28 -33.24
CA GLY A 85 17.85 18.38 -32.99
C GLY A 85 16.48 18.70 -33.60
N LEU A 86 16.39 19.29 -34.80
CA LEU A 86 15.10 19.30 -35.56
C LEU A 86 15.05 18.27 -36.68
N TRP A 87 16.16 18.10 -37.41
CA TRP A 87 16.25 17.14 -38.51
C TRP A 87 16.41 15.69 -38.01
N GLU A 88 16.98 15.48 -36.81
CA GLU A 88 17.05 14.15 -36.15
C GLU A 88 15.69 13.69 -35.63
N LYS A 89 14.86 14.61 -35.11
CA LYS A 89 13.48 14.30 -34.65
C LYS A 89 12.55 13.93 -35.80
N MET A 90 12.81 14.45 -36.99
CA MET A 90 12.06 14.13 -38.21
C MET A 90 12.34 12.69 -38.71
N ILE A 91 13.57 12.19 -38.56
CA ILE A 91 13.93 10.81 -38.94
C ILE A 91 13.28 9.79 -37.96
N PHE A 92 13.19 10.15 -36.68
CA PHE A 92 12.56 9.30 -35.66
C PHE A 92 11.02 9.19 -35.83
N MET A 93 10.34 10.25 -36.30
CA MET A 93 8.88 10.22 -36.55
C MET A 93 8.46 9.36 -37.76
N LEU A 94 9.37 9.05 -38.69
CA LEU A 94 9.08 8.22 -39.87
C LEU A 94 9.30 6.71 -39.62
N SER A 95 9.86 6.35 -38.48
CA SER A 95 10.02 4.95 -38.07
C SER A 95 8.85 4.57 -37.16
N ARG A 96 7.95 3.72 -37.65
CA ARG A 96 6.95 3.01 -36.84
C ARG A 96 7.69 2.12 -35.82
N ALA A 97 8.03 2.68 -34.67
CA ALA A 97 8.40 1.96 -33.48
C ALA A 97 7.29 2.19 -32.45
N ASP A 98 6.83 1.11 -31.82
CA ASP A 98 5.85 1.18 -30.73
C ASP A 98 6.30 2.19 -29.65
N PRO A 99 5.38 2.93 -29.03
CA PRO A 99 5.74 3.87 -27.98
C PRO A 99 6.48 3.14 -26.85
N PRO A 100 7.57 3.71 -26.31
CA PRO A 100 8.36 3.08 -25.27
C PRO A 100 7.50 2.91 -24.01
N VAL A 101 7.31 1.66 -23.59
CA VAL A 101 6.76 1.34 -22.28
C VAL A 101 7.79 1.80 -21.25
N ASP A 102 7.44 2.85 -20.51
CA ASP A 102 8.26 3.58 -19.54
C ASP A 102 9.29 2.71 -18.77
N ASP A 103 10.58 2.97 -18.96
CA ASP A 103 11.70 2.37 -18.20
C ASP A 103 11.57 2.60 -16.67
N LYS A 104 10.72 3.55 -16.24
CA LYS A 104 10.35 3.77 -14.83
C LYS A 104 9.77 2.52 -14.16
N LEU A 105 9.07 1.65 -14.90
CA LEU A 105 8.46 0.46 -14.31
C LEU A 105 9.49 -0.65 -13.99
N LYS A 106 10.64 -0.66 -14.69
CA LYS A 106 11.74 -1.61 -14.42
C LYS A 106 12.42 -1.34 -13.07
N ASN A 107 12.40 -0.10 -12.58
CA ASN A 107 12.94 0.27 -11.26
C ASN A 107 12.08 -0.19 -10.07
N LEU A 108 10.95 -0.85 -10.30
CA LEU A 108 10.10 -1.42 -9.23
C LEU A 108 10.40 -2.92 -8.98
N GLU A 109 11.39 -3.50 -9.65
CA GLU A 109 11.84 -4.86 -9.37
C GLU A 109 12.29 -4.98 -7.90
N GLY A 110 11.53 -5.75 -7.11
CA GLY A 110 11.74 -5.92 -5.67
C GLY A 110 10.81 -5.13 -4.76
N VAL A 111 10.01 -4.19 -5.29
CA VAL A 111 8.98 -3.49 -4.50
C VAL A 111 7.71 -4.35 -4.42
N PRO A 112 7.24 -4.73 -3.21
CA PRO A 112 6.02 -5.51 -3.07
C PRO A 112 4.81 -4.71 -3.53
N ARG A 113 3.95 -5.35 -4.32
CA ARG A 113 2.69 -4.74 -4.77
C ARG A 113 1.76 -4.50 -3.59
N GLY A 114 1.13 -3.34 -3.55
CA GLY A 114 0.09 -3.03 -2.57
C GLY A 114 -1.21 -3.81 -2.81
N VAL A 115 -2.09 -3.78 -1.79
CA VAL A 115 -3.42 -4.41 -1.84
C VAL A 115 -4.49 -3.32 -1.81
N TYR A 116 -5.41 -3.36 -2.78
CA TYR A 116 -6.58 -2.48 -2.82
C TYR A 116 -7.84 -3.24 -2.41
N LEU A 117 -8.38 -2.96 -1.23
CA LEU A 117 -9.61 -3.59 -0.72
C LEU A 117 -10.84 -2.78 -1.11
N PHE A 118 -11.77 -3.41 -1.83
CA PHE A 118 -13.05 -2.82 -2.22
C PHE A 118 -14.22 -3.76 -1.88
N GLY A 119 -15.43 -3.21 -1.85
CA GLY A 119 -16.65 -3.94 -1.47
C GLY A 119 -17.69 -3.05 -0.80
N GLY A 120 -18.86 -3.63 -0.46
CA GLY A 120 -19.98 -2.92 0.14
C GLY A 120 -19.68 -2.23 1.48
N VAL A 121 -20.52 -1.27 1.87
CA VAL A 121 -20.48 -0.63 3.19
C VAL A 121 -20.78 -1.69 4.26
N GLY A 122 -20.06 -1.67 5.39
CA GLY A 122 -20.26 -2.61 6.49
C GLY A 122 -19.60 -3.99 6.32
N CYS A 123 -18.98 -4.31 5.18
CA CYS A 123 -18.31 -5.59 4.94
C CYS A 123 -16.98 -5.79 5.72
N GLY A 124 -16.67 -4.94 6.71
CA GLY A 124 -15.47 -5.10 7.53
C GLY A 124 -14.14 -4.69 6.89
N LYS A 125 -14.12 -3.97 5.76
CA LYS A 125 -12.86 -3.52 5.11
C LYS A 125 -11.93 -2.77 6.07
N THR A 126 -12.48 -1.85 6.86
CA THR A 126 -11.72 -1.09 7.86
C THR A 126 -11.13 -2.01 8.94
N LEU A 127 -11.86 -3.05 9.36
CA LEU A 127 -11.38 -4.04 10.32
C LEU A 127 -10.15 -4.78 9.79
N LEU A 128 -10.20 -5.22 8.52
CA LEU A 128 -9.09 -5.92 7.88
C LEU A 128 -7.87 -5.02 7.72
N MET A 129 -8.08 -3.76 7.29
CA MET A 129 -7.01 -2.78 7.20
C MET A 129 -6.37 -2.49 8.56
N ASP A 130 -7.17 -2.38 9.62
CA ASP A 130 -6.67 -2.13 10.97
C ASP A 130 -5.86 -3.32 11.49
N THR A 131 -6.39 -4.54 11.30
CA THR A 131 -5.70 -5.77 11.67
C THR A 131 -4.35 -5.87 10.96
N PHE A 132 -4.31 -5.57 9.65
CA PHE A 132 -3.07 -5.54 8.90
C PHE A 132 -2.11 -4.45 9.38
N PHE A 133 -2.58 -3.23 9.61
CA PHE A 133 -1.76 -2.11 10.06
C PHE A 133 -1.08 -2.40 11.41
N ASP A 134 -1.85 -2.98 12.35
CA ASP A 134 -1.36 -3.35 13.68
C ASP A 134 -0.33 -4.48 13.60
N CYS A 135 -0.46 -5.40 12.64
CA CYS A 135 0.45 -6.53 12.44
C CYS A 135 1.57 -6.23 11.43
N ALA A 136 1.60 -5.07 10.77
CA ALA A 136 2.56 -4.79 9.72
C ALA A 136 3.99 -4.79 10.31
N PRO A 137 4.95 -5.53 9.70
CA PRO A 137 6.30 -5.72 10.24
C PRO A 137 7.19 -4.52 9.90
N LEU A 138 6.71 -3.33 10.24
CA LEU A 138 7.32 -2.03 9.99
C LEU A 138 7.27 -1.24 11.30
N GLN A 139 8.31 -0.44 11.55
CA GLN A 139 8.33 0.46 12.70
C GLN A 139 7.20 1.51 12.56
N HIS A 140 6.81 2.12 13.68
CA HIS A 140 5.66 3.05 13.68
C HIS A 140 5.91 4.27 12.78
N GLU A 141 7.16 4.67 12.64
CA GLU A 141 7.63 5.79 11.82
C GLU A 141 7.63 5.45 10.32
N GLU A 142 7.65 4.16 9.97
CA GLU A 142 7.72 3.66 8.58
C GLU A 142 6.34 3.35 7.99
N LYS A 143 5.27 3.39 8.80
CA LYS A 143 3.90 3.15 8.36
C LYS A 143 2.99 4.29 8.76
N ARG A 144 2.21 4.78 7.79
CA ARG A 144 1.25 5.86 8.01
C ARG A 144 -0.14 5.44 7.59
N ARG A 145 -1.14 5.77 8.41
CA ARG A 145 -2.55 5.62 8.09
C ARG A 145 -3.11 6.97 7.65
N VAL A 146 -3.63 7.05 6.43
CA VAL A 146 -4.18 8.28 5.86
C VAL A 146 -5.58 8.01 5.33
N HIS A 147 -6.48 9.00 5.44
CA HIS A 147 -7.76 8.92 4.76
C HIS A 147 -7.57 9.12 3.26
N PHE A 148 -8.28 8.34 2.44
CA PHE A 148 -8.07 8.37 0.98
C PHE A 148 -8.16 9.78 0.38
N LEU A 149 -9.12 10.61 0.82
CA LEU A 149 -9.25 11.97 0.33
C LEU A 149 -8.05 12.84 0.70
N GLU A 150 -7.59 12.75 1.95
CA GLU A 150 -6.40 13.45 2.43
C GLU A 150 -5.15 13.02 1.64
N PHE A 151 -4.98 11.71 1.41
CA PHE A 151 -3.93 11.18 0.56
C PHE A 151 -3.99 11.74 -0.87
N MET A 152 -5.17 11.81 -1.49
CA MET A 152 -5.31 12.35 -2.84
C MET A 152 -4.97 13.85 -2.92
N LEU A 153 -5.25 14.62 -1.86
CA LEU A 153 -4.86 16.02 -1.75
C LEU A 153 -3.34 16.15 -1.62
N GLU A 154 -2.73 15.36 -0.73
CA GLU A 154 -1.26 15.34 -0.56
C GLU A 154 -0.52 15.00 -1.84
N VAL A 155 -1.00 13.97 -2.57
CA VAL A 155 -0.41 13.60 -3.87
C VAL A 155 -0.51 14.79 -4.80
N ARG A 156 -1.71 15.37 -5.00
CA ARG A 156 -1.90 16.50 -5.90
C ARG A 156 -0.96 17.68 -5.56
N ASP A 157 -0.80 17.99 -4.28
CA ASP A 157 0.00 19.14 -3.84
C ASP A 157 1.53 18.86 -3.93
N ALA A 158 1.94 17.60 -4.12
CA ALA A 158 3.33 17.19 -4.31
C ALA A 158 3.80 17.12 -5.77
N TRP A 159 2.89 17.33 -6.74
CA TRP A 159 3.18 17.42 -8.18
C TRP A 159 3.20 18.87 -8.66
#